data_AF-A0A916GT34-F1
#
_entry.id   AF-A0A916GT34-F1
#
_cell.length_a   1.000
_cell.length_b   1.000
_cell.length_c   1.000
_cell.angle_alpha   90.00
_cell.angle_beta   90.00
_cell.angle_gamma   90.00
#
_symmetry.space_group_name_H-M   'P 1'
#
loop_
_entity.id
_entity.type
_entity.pdbx_description
1 polymer ?
#
loop_
_entity_poly.entity_id
_entity_poly.type
_entity_poly.pdbx_seq_one_letter_code
_entity_poly.pdbx_strand_id
1 'polypeptide(L)'
;MTIPVKADVSLWEQLQFLPVPAGTAILGLEDKVVERFINAYGEDWRVFFLREAPFHQVEVGAFELSRYPVTNGIYAQFMAEGGYDDPELWTPDGWAWRVQTKRVHPLHWADPRFAGEDRPVVGVSWFEAMAVARWASIKTGRKVRLPSEAEWEYVARADNLKSNYPWGGAWDPQKLNSGFNDEKHRSIGSTTPVGAFSPVGDAPFGHAEMLGQVWEWTNSLFRPYPFNALDGREDRYSPEGRIMRGGNWADGKYVNRVTTRYYYPPYYSDKTNGFRLAADGDAPEIAERPPYDLVVYGRSTFCPDLVTLKRWLHQWNVPHRQVQIDLDERAAYRLDEWLGARTVPTLVMARRGEVEPFEPPVVIDLSKLRNQDRGSMLHEPDEVTLRAFLVRFGFQV
;
A
#
# COMPACT_ATOMS: atom_id res chain seq x y z
N MET A 1 38.82 16.33 -28.47
CA MET A 1 38.31 16.89 -27.21
C MET A 1 37.42 15.82 -26.60
N THR A 2 37.99 15.00 -25.72
CA THR A 2 37.29 13.94 -25.00
C THR A 2 36.32 14.59 -24.02
N ILE A 3 35.02 14.34 -24.20
CA ILE A 3 33.98 14.73 -23.26
C ILE A 3 34.32 14.02 -21.94
N PRO A 4 34.46 14.73 -20.81
CA PRO A 4 34.68 14.07 -19.54
C PRO A 4 33.45 13.22 -19.24
N VAL A 5 33.68 11.90 -19.08
CA VAL A 5 32.73 10.99 -18.48
C VAL A 5 32.37 11.60 -17.13
N LYS A 6 31.14 12.11 -16.98
CA LYS A 6 30.63 12.46 -15.64
C LYS A 6 30.81 11.19 -14.80
N ALA A 7 31.48 11.31 -13.66
CA ALA A 7 31.68 10.23 -12.72
C ALA A 7 30.39 9.41 -12.55
N ASP A 8 30.50 8.07 -12.44
CA ASP A 8 29.38 7.20 -12.10
C ASP A 8 28.80 7.65 -10.75
N VAL A 9 27.78 8.51 -10.79
CA VAL A 9 27.03 8.96 -9.62
C VAL A 9 26.32 7.72 -9.06
N SER A 10 26.52 7.42 -7.79
CA SER A 10 25.89 6.24 -7.17
C SER A 10 24.36 6.36 -7.22
N LEU A 11 23.66 5.22 -7.23
CA LEU A 11 22.19 5.22 -7.17
C LEU A 11 21.66 6.02 -5.97
N TRP A 12 22.37 5.97 -4.84
CA TRP A 12 22.02 6.72 -3.63
C TRP A 12 22.04 8.24 -3.87
N GLU A 13 23.10 8.74 -4.51
CA GLU A 13 23.22 10.16 -4.87
C GLU A 13 22.19 10.58 -5.92
N GLN A 14 21.84 9.70 -6.86
CA GLN A 14 20.80 9.95 -7.86
C GLN A 14 19.40 10.07 -7.22
N LEU A 15 19.10 9.23 -6.22
CA LEU A 15 17.82 9.23 -5.51
C LEU A 15 17.60 10.48 -4.64
N GLN A 16 18.69 11.18 -4.27
CA GLN A 16 18.64 12.44 -3.53
C GLN A 16 17.74 12.35 -2.29
N PHE A 17 17.99 11.36 -1.45
CA PHE A 17 17.32 11.24 -0.15
C PHE A 17 17.57 12.50 0.70
N LEU A 18 16.52 13.03 1.31
CA LEU A 18 16.58 14.09 2.30
C LEU A 18 16.17 13.55 3.67
N PRO A 19 16.83 13.97 4.75
CA PRO A 19 16.47 13.56 6.09
C PRO A 19 15.14 14.18 6.53
N VAL A 20 14.36 13.38 7.23
CA VAL A 20 13.09 13.77 7.86
C VAL A 20 13.21 13.46 9.36
N PRO A 21 13.06 14.46 10.24
CA PRO A 21 13.18 14.24 11.68
C PRO A 21 12.02 13.39 12.21
N ALA A 22 12.25 12.70 13.33
CA ALA A 22 11.15 12.09 14.07
C ALA A 22 10.18 13.17 14.57
N GLY A 23 8.90 12.83 14.65
CA GLY A 23 7.91 13.72 15.25
C GLY A 23 6.48 13.22 15.13
N THR A 24 5.57 14.03 15.65
CA THR A 24 4.14 13.75 15.60
C THR A 24 3.54 14.20 14.27
N ALA A 25 3.16 13.25 13.43
CA ALA A 25 2.38 13.49 12.23
C ALA A 25 0.92 13.77 12.57
N ILE A 26 0.38 14.81 11.94
CA ILE A 26 -1.01 15.21 12.07
C ILE A 26 -1.76 14.83 10.80
N LEU A 27 -2.52 13.74 10.89
CA LEU A 27 -3.14 13.09 9.74
C LEU A 27 -4.61 13.46 9.58
N GLY A 28 -5.03 13.63 8.34
CA GLY A 28 -6.44 13.73 7.97
C GLY A 28 -7.07 15.12 8.16
N LEU A 29 -8.39 15.15 8.12
CA LEU A 29 -9.23 16.34 8.17
C LEU A 29 -10.11 16.35 9.41
N GLU A 30 -10.31 17.54 9.98
CA GLU A 30 -11.36 17.74 10.98
C GLU A 30 -12.74 17.52 10.35
N ASP A 31 -13.68 16.93 11.08
CA ASP A 31 -15.02 16.59 10.59
C ASP A 31 -15.74 17.82 10.00
N LYS A 32 -15.60 19.00 10.62
CA LYS A 32 -16.18 20.25 10.08
C LYS A 32 -15.60 20.65 8.71
N VAL A 33 -14.35 20.28 8.42
CA VAL A 33 -13.72 20.54 7.11
C VAL A 33 -14.25 19.56 6.08
N VAL A 34 -14.43 18.29 6.45
CA VAL A 34 -15.12 17.29 5.62
C VAL A 34 -16.52 17.76 5.26
N GLU A 35 -17.33 18.19 6.23
CA GLU A 35 -18.68 18.70 5.97
C GLU A 35 -18.67 19.94 5.07
N ARG A 36 -17.70 20.84 5.23
CA ARG A 36 -17.53 21.98 4.31
C ARG A 36 -17.23 21.54 2.88
N PHE A 37 -16.43 20.49 2.69
CA PHE A 37 -16.18 19.94 1.36
C PHE A 37 -17.42 19.25 0.80
N ILE A 38 -18.12 18.43 1.58
CA ILE A 38 -19.37 17.79 1.13
C ILE A 38 -20.39 18.83 0.68
N ASN A 39 -20.58 19.89 1.47
CA ASN A 39 -21.49 20.98 1.10
C ASN A 39 -21.05 21.74 -0.16
N ALA A 40 -19.73 21.86 -0.41
CA ALA A 40 -19.20 22.56 -1.57
C ALA A 40 -19.23 21.72 -2.86
N TYR A 41 -19.07 20.40 -2.76
CA TYR A 41 -18.92 19.50 -3.91
C TYR A 41 -20.12 18.61 -4.17
N GLY A 42 -21.03 18.53 -3.22
CA GLY A 42 -22.22 17.69 -3.28
C GLY A 42 -22.06 16.36 -2.55
N GLU A 43 -23.21 15.76 -2.30
CA GLU A 43 -23.40 14.56 -1.49
C GLU A 43 -22.63 13.34 -2.00
N ASP A 44 -22.50 13.23 -3.32
CA ASP A 44 -21.80 12.12 -3.99
C ASP A 44 -20.33 12.01 -3.57
N TRP A 45 -19.75 13.11 -3.08
CA TRP A 45 -18.37 13.14 -2.60
C TRP A 45 -18.20 12.79 -1.12
N ARG A 46 -19.29 12.52 -0.37
CA ARG A 46 -19.19 12.22 1.06
C ARG A 46 -18.24 11.07 1.36
N VAL A 47 -18.41 9.94 0.68
CA VAL A 47 -17.57 8.75 0.94
C VAL A 47 -16.11 9.03 0.61
N PHE A 48 -15.83 9.94 -0.33
CA PHE A 48 -14.47 10.33 -0.67
C PHE A 48 -13.83 11.12 0.48
N PHE A 49 -14.49 12.17 0.97
CA PHE A 49 -13.94 13.01 2.04
C PHE A 49 -13.92 12.34 3.41
N LEU A 50 -14.87 11.45 3.71
CA LEU A 50 -14.87 10.70 4.97
C LEU A 50 -13.66 9.77 5.12
N ARG A 51 -13.00 9.37 4.03
CA ARG A 51 -11.75 8.58 4.10
C ARG A 51 -10.61 9.37 4.73
N GLU A 52 -10.68 10.69 4.68
CA GLU A 52 -9.66 11.58 5.19
C GLU A 52 -9.91 11.95 6.66
N ALA A 53 -10.98 11.45 7.29
CA ALA A 53 -11.36 11.74 8.67
C ALA A 53 -11.41 10.47 9.54
N PRO A 54 -11.23 10.58 10.87
CA PRO A 54 -11.03 11.83 11.60
C PRO A 54 -9.59 12.34 11.55
N PHE A 55 -9.41 13.61 11.88
CA PHE A 55 -8.13 14.19 12.26
C PHE A 55 -7.55 13.46 13.49
N HIS A 56 -6.28 13.06 13.44
CA HIS A 56 -5.62 12.36 14.55
C HIS A 56 -4.09 12.49 14.48
N GLN A 57 -3.42 12.11 15.57
CA GLN A 57 -1.96 12.16 15.71
C GLN A 57 -1.34 10.77 15.59
N VAL A 58 -0.17 10.68 14.96
CA VAL A 58 0.63 9.46 14.84
C VAL A 58 2.10 9.82 15.06
N GLU A 59 2.81 9.06 15.88
CA GLU A 59 4.27 9.21 15.99
C GLU A 59 4.95 8.59 14.78
N VAL A 60 5.86 9.35 14.16
CA VAL A 60 6.69 8.91 13.03
C VAL A 60 8.15 9.02 13.44
N GLY A 61 8.89 7.92 13.29
CA GLY A 61 10.33 7.89 13.55
C GLY A 61 11.11 8.76 12.55
N ALA A 62 12.38 9.01 12.81
CA ALA A 62 13.24 9.69 11.83
C ALA A 62 13.50 8.75 10.66
N PHE A 63 13.49 9.26 9.43
CA PHE A 63 13.72 8.50 8.21
C PHE A 63 14.27 9.41 7.11
N GLU A 64 14.57 8.87 5.94
CA GLU A 64 14.87 9.64 4.74
C GLU A 64 13.81 9.39 3.66
N LEU A 65 13.48 10.41 2.88
CA LEU A 65 12.58 10.28 1.74
C LEU A 65 13.25 10.86 0.49
N SER A 66 13.08 10.20 -0.65
CA SER A 66 13.63 10.68 -1.92
C SER A 66 13.02 12.04 -2.25
N ARG A 67 13.86 13.00 -2.59
CA ARG A 67 13.42 14.37 -2.87
C ARG A 67 12.36 14.42 -3.97
N TYR A 68 12.51 13.56 -4.98
CA TYR A 68 11.65 13.46 -6.15
C TYR A 68 10.98 12.08 -6.22
N PRO A 69 9.89 11.95 -7.00
CA PRO A 69 9.43 10.65 -7.48
C PRO A 69 10.53 9.91 -8.24
N VAL A 70 10.48 8.58 -8.26
CA VAL A 70 11.43 7.78 -9.04
C VAL A 70 11.32 8.15 -10.51
N THR A 71 12.45 8.48 -11.14
CA THR A 71 12.49 8.93 -12.52
C THR A 71 12.63 7.76 -13.50
N ASN A 72 12.33 8.00 -14.78
CA ASN A 72 12.59 7.03 -15.84
C ASN A 72 14.07 6.65 -15.92
N GLY A 73 15.01 7.56 -15.64
CA GLY A 73 16.45 7.26 -15.66
C GLY A 73 16.85 6.23 -14.60
N ILE A 74 16.29 6.36 -13.38
CA ILE A 74 16.48 5.36 -12.32
C ILE A 74 15.76 4.05 -12.68
N TYR A 75 14.54 4.14 -13.20
CA TYR A 75 13.77 2.95 -13.58
C TYR A 75 14.41 2.17 -14.74
N ALA A 76 15.03 2.87 -15.69
CA ALA A 76 15.76 2.26 -16.80
C ALA A 76 16.97 1.44 -16.30
N GLN A 77 17.66 1.89 -15.24
CA GLN A 77 18.73 1.11 -14.60
C GLN A 77 18.18 -0.17 -13.97
N PHE A 78 17.07 -0.08 -13.22
CA PHE A 78 16.39 -1.26 -12.68
C PHE A 78 16.06 -2.28 -13.78
N MET A 79 15.51 -1.84 -14.91
CA MET A 79 15.20 -2.74 -16.02
C MET A 79 16.45 -3.32 -16.69
N ALA A 80 17.46 -2.50 -16.94
CA ALA A 80 18.71 -2.91 -17.59
C ALA A 80 19.48 -3.96 -16.77
N GLU A 81 19.32 -3.94 -15.45
CA GLU A 81 19.92 -4.90 -14.53
C GLU A 81 19.07 -6.16 -14.31
N GLY A 82 18.06 -6.39 -15.15
CA GLY A 82 17.22 -7.58 -15.07
C GLY A 82 16.16 -7.49 -13.97
N GLY A 83 15.76 -6.29 -13.55
CA GLY A 83 14.80 -6.08 -12.47
C GLY A 83 13.44 -6.76 -12.67
N TYR A 84 13.01 -6.93 -13.92
CA TYR A 84 11.84 -7.76 -14.21
C TYR A 84 12.16 -9.24 -14.16
N ASP A 85 13.36 -9.70 -14.48
CA ASP A 85 13.76 -11.12 -14.62
C ASP A 85 14.20 -11.81 -13.32
N ASP A 86 14.46 -11.04 -12.27
CA ASP A 86 14.86 -11.57 -10.97
C ASP A 86 13.65 -11.74 -10.02
N PRO A 87 13.18 -12.97 -9.73
CA PRO A 87 12.05 -13.20 -8.82
C PRO A 87 12.31 -12.76 -7.38
N GLU A 88 13.56 -12.69 -6.92
CA GLU A 88 13.90 -12.31 -5.54
C GLU A 88 13.55 -10.84 -5.25
N LEU A 89 13.49 -10.02 -6.30
CA LEU A 89 13.08 -8.63 -6.18
C LEU A 89 11.57 -8.48 -5.94
N TRP A 90 10.76 -9.54 -6.09
CA TRP A 90 9.30 -9.41 -6.08
C TRP A 90 8.66 -10.05 -4.84
N THR A 91 7.50 -9.53 -4.43
CA THR A 91 6.63 -10.31 -3.53
C THR A 91 6.11 -11.55 -4.28
N PRO A 92 5.72 -12.63 -3.60
CA PRO A 92 5.17 -13.82 -4.28
C PRO A 92 4.01 -13.48 -5.23
N ASP A 93 3.05 -12.67 -4.77
CA ASP A 93 1.92 -12.21 -5.59
C ASP A 93 2.37 -11.29 -6.74
N GLY A 94 3.36 -10.43 -6.49
CA GLY A 94 3.93 -9.56 -7.51
C GLY A 94 4.65 -10.33 -8.61
N TRP A 95 5.40 -11.38 -8.25
CA TRP A 95 6.05 -12.27 -9.21
C TRP A 95 5.03 -13.05 -10.03
N ALA A 96 4.02 -13.64 -9.37
CA ALA A 96 2.93 -14.33 -10.04
C ALA A 96 2.21 -13.42 -11.04
N TRP A 97 1.90 -12.18 -10.63
CA TRP A 97 1.32 -11.16 -11.50
C TRP A 97 2.23 -10.81 -12.68
N ARG A 98 3.52 -10.57 -12.45
CA ARG A 98 4.50 -10.26 -13.50
C ARG A 98 4.56 -11.39 -14.54
N VAL A 99 4.63 -12.65 -14.09
CA VAL A 99 4.66 -13.84 -14.95
C VAL A 99 3.37 -13.97 -15.75
N GLN A 100 2.22 -13.82 -15.09
CA GLN A 100 0.90 -13.92 -15.74
C GLN A 100 0.70 -12.83 -16.81
N THR A 101 1.10 -11.60 -16.50
CA THR A 101 0.93 -10.44 -17.39
C THR A 101 2.02 -10.34 -18.45
N LYS A 102 3.13 -11.08 -18.31
CA LYS A 102 4.32 -11.04 -19.18
C LYS A 102 4.89 -9.63 -19.31
N ARG A 103 4.76 -8.84 -18.24
CA ARG A 103 5.16 -7.45 -18.23
C ARG A 103 6.68 -7.33 -18.09
N VAL A 104 7.29 -6.47 -18.91
CA VAL A 104 8.75 -6.29 -19.00
C VAL A 104 9.19 -4.82 -18.89
N HIS A 105 8.23 -3.90 -18.85
CA HIS A 105 8.43 -2.47 -18.62
C HIS A 105 7.12 -1.84 -18.13
N PRO A 106 7.14 -0.58 -17.62
CA PRO A 106 5.93 0.11 -17.18
C PRO A 106 4.90 0.28 -18.29
N LEU A 107 3.63 0.40 -17.90
CA LEU A 107 2.58 0.81 -18.82
C LEU A 107 2.90 2.23 -19.31
N HIS A 108 2.80 2.48 -20.62
CA HIS A 108 3.17 3.77 -21.23
C HIS A 108 4.67 4.10 -21.32
N TRP A 109 5.57 3.13 -21.11
CA TRP A 109 7.03 3.35 -21.27
C TRP A 109 7.43 3.97 -22.63
N ALA A 110 6.78 3.55 -23.71
CA ALA A 110 7.03 4.04 -25.07
C ALA A 110 6.25 5.31 -25.45
N ASP A 111 5.45 5.88 -24.54
CA ASP A 111 4.66 7.07 -24.83
C ASP A 111 5.53 8.33 -24.71
N PRO A 112 5.72 9.10 -25.80
CA PRO A 112 6.63 10.24 -25.82
C PRO A 112 6.22 11.36 -24.85
N ARG A 113 4.96 11.39 -24.37
CA ARG A 113 4.50 12.37 -23.38
C ARG A 113 5.14 12.17 -22.01
N PHE A 114 5.56 10.94 -21.71
CA PHE A 114 6.11 10.57 -20.41
C PHE A 114 7.60 10.18 -20.48
N ALA A 115 8.21 10.27 -21.67
CA ALA A 115 9.61 9.95 -21.90
C ALA A 115 10.56 11.05 -21.39
N GLY A 116 11.79 10.65 -21.05
CA GLY A 116 12.85 11.54 -20.54
C GLY A 116 13.38 11.04 -19.20
N GLU A 117 14.70 10.97 -19.05
CA GLU A 117 15.37 10.36 -17.88
C GLU A 117 15.07 11.10 -16.56
N ASP A 118 14.76 12.38 -16.65
CA ASP A 118 14.46 13.28 -15.54
C ASP A 118 12.97 13.40 -15.23
N ARG A 119 12.10 12.68 -15.95
CA ARG A 119 10.65 12.65 -15.66
C ARG A 119 10.31 11.52 -14.70
N PRO A 120 9.26 11.67 -13.86
CA PRO A 120 8.72 10.57 -13.09
C PRO A 120 8.36 9.38 -13.97
N VAL A 121 8.70 8.18 -13.53
CA VAL A 121 8.15 6.96 -14.14
C VAL A 121 6.65 6.92 -13.88
N VAL A 122 5.89 6.57 -14.93
CA VAL A 122 4.43 6.44 -14.87
C VAL A 122 4.00 5.02 -15.21
N GLY A 123 2.73 4.71 -14.95
CA GLY A 123 2.16 3.45 -15.38
C GLY A 123 2.72 2.27 -14.62
N VAL A 124 3.25 2.47 -13.43
CA VAL A 124 3.76 1.39 -12.56
C VAL A 124 2.70 0.94 -11.56
N SER A 125 2.67 -0.37 -11.32
CA SER A 125 1.92 -1.01 -10.25
C SER A 125 2.66 -0.90 -8.91
N TRP A 126 1.95 -1.18 -7.83
CA TRP A 126 2.57 -1.27 -6.51
C TRP A 126 3.60 -2.41 -6.45
N PHE A 127 3.35 -3.53 -7.13
CA PHE A 127 4.30 -4.65 -7.20
C PHE A 127 5.63 -4.25 -7.84
N GLU A 128 5.58 -3.50 -8.94
CA GLU A 128 6.77 -2.94 -9.59
C GLU A 128 7.49 -1.95 -8.66
N ALA A 129 6.75 -1.06 -7.99
CA ALA A 129 7.33 -0.09 -7.06
C ALA A 129 8.08 -0.77 -5.90
N MET A 130 7.53 -1.88 -5.37
CA MET A 130 8.20 -2.71 -4.36
C MET A 130 9.45 -3.41 -4.90
N ALA A 131 9.42 -3.88 -6.14
CA ALA A 131 10.59 -4.51 -6.76
C ALA A 131 11.74 -3.51 -6.94
N VAL A 132 11.44 -2.28 -7.36
CA VAL A 132 12.43 -1.20 -7.41
C VAL A 132 12.97 -0.87 -6.02
N ALA A 133 12.13 -0.81 -5.00
CA ALA A 133 12.59 -0.54 -3.64
C ALA A 133 13.54 -1.63 -3.10
N ARG A 134 13.27 -2.90 -3.40
CA ARG A 134 14.14 -4.03 -3.06
C ARG A 134 15.46 -4.00 -3.84
N TRP A 135 15.39 -3.75 -5.14
CA TRP A 135 16.59 -3.55 -5.98
C TRP A 135 17.45 -2.42 -5.44
N ALA A 136 16.86 -1.26 -5.16
CA ALA A 136 17.57 -0.12 -4.60
C ALA A 136 18.20 -0.45 -3.24
N SER A 137 17.53 -1.25 -2.40
CA SER A 137 18.11 -1.73 -1.13
C SER A 137 19.37 -2.55 -1.35
N ILE A 138 19.33 -3.52 -2.28
CA ILE A 138 20.49 -4.36 -2.62
C ILE A 138 21.63 -3.52 -3.18
N LYS A 139 21.33 -2.61 -4.11
CA LYS A 139 22.32 -1.76 -4.79
C LYS A 139 23.00 -0.76 -3.88
N THR A 140 22.27 -0.23 -2.90
CA THR A 140 22.78 0.81 -2.00
C THR A 140 23.29 0.26 -0.68
N GLY A 141 22.93 -0.97 -0.31
CA GLY A 141 23.17 -1.54 1.01
C GLY A 141 22.36 -0.87 2.13
N ARG A 142 21.34 -0.07 1.78
CA ARG A 142 20.46 0.67 2.70
C ARG A 142 19.07 0.05 2.75
N LYS A 143 18.29 0.32 3.80
CA LYS A 143 16.91 -0.20 3.91
C LYS A 143 15.96 0.69 3.11
N VAL A 144 15.89 0.48 1.78
CA VAL A 144 15.01 1.23 0.88
C VAL A 144 13.63 0.56 0.79
N ARG A 145 12.58 1.37 0.76
CA ARG A 145 11.17 0.92 0.83
C ARG A 145 10.25 1.97 0.21
N LEU A 146 8.96 1.65 0.08
CA LEU A 146 7.93 2.67 -0.07
C LEU A 146 7.66 3.35 1.30
N PRO A 147 7.32 4.65 1.31
CA PRO A 147 6.86 5.31 2.54
C PRO A 147 5.51 4.75 2.98
N SER A 148 5.20 4.80 4.27
CA SER A 148 3.81 4.68 4.75
C SER A 148 3.00 5.92 4.37
N GLU A 149 1.68 5.83 4.40
CA GLU A 149 0.80 6.98 4.18
C GLU A 149 0.95 8.05 5.26
N ALA A 150 1.40 7.66 6.46
CA ALA A 150 1.64 8.57 7.57
C ALA A 150 2.93 9.37 7.36
N GLU A 151 4.03 8.69 7.03
CA GLU A 151 5.31 9.32 6.68
C GLU A 151 5.16 10.28 5.49
N TRP A 152 4.41 9.86 4.47
CA TRP A 152 4.19 10.68 3.29
C TRP A 152 3.47 11.99 3.64
N GLU A 153 2.37 11.94 4.40
CA GLU A 153 1.63 13.15 4.77
C GLU A 153 2.38 13.99 5.80
N TYR A 154 3.16 13.36 6.69
CA TYR A 154 4.06 14.10 7.58
C TYR A 154 5.02 14.99 6.79
N VAL A 155 5.63 14.46 5.73
CA VAL A 155 6.53 15.24 4.87
C VAL A 155 5.78 16.30 4.08
N ALA A 156 4.63 15.94 3.49
CA ALA A 156 3.86 16.85 2.67
C ALA A 156 3.23 18.02 3.45
N ARG A 157 2.89 17.80 4.73
CA ARG A 157 2.13 18.75 5.55
C ARG A 157 2.99 19.44 6.61
N ALA A 158 3.89 18.74 7.27
CA ALA A 158 4.58 19.20 8.48
C ALA A 158 3.63 19.94 9.45
N ASP A 159 3.90 21.22 9.75
CA ASP A 159 3.11 22.09 10.62
C ASP A 159 2.06 22.95 9.89
N ASN A 160 1.89 22.79 8.57
CA ASN A 160 0.92 23.52 7.75
C ASN A 160 -0.54 23.01 7.91
N LEU A 161 -1.00 22.88 9.15
CA LEU A 161 -2.30 22.27 9.49
C LEU A 161 -3.52 23.05 8.98
N LYS A 162 -3.34 24.32 8.63
CA LYS A 162 -4.41 25.21 8.11
C LYS A 162 -4.49 25.23 6.59
N SER A 163 -3.64 24.48 5.89
CA SER A 163 -3.61 24.43 4.43
C SER A 163 -3.79 23.00 3.91
N ASN A 164 -4.31 22.92 2.69
CA ASN A 164 -4.38 21.68 1.93
C ASN A 164 -3.09 21.43 1.12
N TYR A 165 -2.13 22.35 1.15
CA TYR A 165 -0.98 22.36 0.25
C TYR A 165 0.34 22.48 1.02
N PRO A 166 1.43 21.85 0.54
CA PRO A 166 2.72 21.85 1.22
C PRO A 166 3.31 23.25 1.43
N TRP A 167 3.06 24.17 0.49
CA TRP A 167 3.52 25.57 0.55
C TRP A 167 2.63 26.49 1.41
N GLY A 168 1.60 25.97 2.06
CA GLY A 168 0.66 26.75 2.87
C GLY A 168 -0.30 27.63 2.07
N GLY A 169 -1.25 28.25 2.77
CA GLY A 169 -2.17 29.22 2.15
C GLY A 169 -3.12 28.60 1.10
N ALA A 170 -3.36 29.35 0.02
CA ALA A 170 -4.34 29.03 -1.03
C ALA A 170 -3.75 28.20 -2.18
N TRP A 171 -4.64 27.67 -3.02
CA TRP A 171 -4.27 26.98 -4.26
C TRP A 171 -3.46 27.91 -5.17
N ASP A 172 -2.38 27.39 -5.73
CA ASP A 172 -1.57 28.09 -6.71
C ASP A 172 -1.15 27.10 -7.82
N PRO A 173 -1.71 27.20 -9.03
CA PRO A 173 -1.43 26.27 -10.11
C PRO A 173 0.00 26.43 -10.68
N GLN A 174 0.78 27.42 -10.23
CA GLN A 174 2.18 27.58 -10.61
C GLN A 174 3.15 26.79 -9.72
N LYS A 175 2.65 26.15 -8.65
CA LYS A 175 3.47 25.44 -7.65
C LYS A 175 3.43 23.92 -7.77
N LEU A 176 2.72 23.39 -8.75
CA LEU A 176 2.62 21.96 -9.01
C LEU A 176 2.23 21.69 -10.46
N ASN A 177 2.49 20.47 -10.93
CA ASN A 177 1.92 19.98 -12.17
C ASN A 177 0.53 19.37 -11.92
N SER A 178 -0.53 19.96 -12.46
CA SER A 178 -1.91 19.51 -12.24
C SER A 178 -2.77 19.59 -13.51
N GLY A 179 -3.94 18.96 -13.45
CA GLY A 179 -4.97 19.00 -14.48
C GLY A 179 -5.83 20.25 -14.46
N PHE A 180 -5.52 21.20 -13.55
CA PHE A 180 -6.27 22.44 -13.44
C PHE A 180 -6.13 23.27 -14.71
N ASN A 181 -7.24 23.87 -15.14
CA ASN A 181 -7.31 24.74 -16.30
C ASN A 181 -8.24 25.92 -15.98
N ASP A 182 -7.81 27.13 -16.31
CA ASP A 182 -8.64 28.34 -16.32
C ASP A 182 -8.19 29.28 -17.46
N GLU A 183 -8.67 30.52 -17.48
CA GLU A 183 -8.31 31.51 -18.50
C GLU A 183 -6.82 31.88 -18.51
N LYS A 184 -6.13 31.73 -17.38
CA LYS A 184 -4.74 32.19 -17.16
C LYS A 184 -3.75 31.03 -17.01
N HIS A 185 -4.23 29.81 -16.78
CA HIS A 185 -3.41 28.63 -16.58
C HIS A 185 -3.96 27.46 -17.41
N ARG A 186 -3.07 26.81 -18.17
CA ARG A 186 -3.39 25.60 -18.92
C ARG A 186 -2.57 24.44 -18.39
N SER A 187 -3.23 23.33 -18.14
CA SER A 187 -2.61 22.06 -17.80
C SER A 187 -1.66 21.62 -18.91
N ILE A 188 -0.54 21.07 -18.48
CA ILE A 188 0.51 20.53 -19.35
C ILE A 188 0.04 19.24 -20.04
N GLY A 189 -0.90 18.50 -19.43
CA GLY A 189 -1.45 17.26 -19.97
C GLY A 189 -0.48 16.07 -20.00
N SER A 190 0.62 16.17 -19.25
CA SER A 190 1.64 15.12 -19.06
C SER A 190 2.51 15.43 -17.83
N THR A 191 3.42 14.54 -17.47
CA THR A 191 4.45 14.83 -16.44
C THR A 191 5.44 15.89 -16.93
N THR A 192 6.21 16.49 -16.03
CA THR A 192 7.37 17.35 -16.35
C THR A 192 8.65 16.73 -15.79
N PRO A 193 9.84 17.20 -16.19
CA PRO A 193 11.06 16.96 -15.43
C PRO A 193 10.86 17.23 -13.94
N VAL A 194 11.45 16.40 -13.09
CA VAL A 194 11.41 16.58 -11.64
C VAL A 194 12.12 17.87 -11.23
N GLY A 195 11.60 18.54 -10.21
CA GLY A 195 12.08 19.84 -9.75
C GLY A 195 11.60 21.05 -10.57
N ALA A 196 10.72 20.86 -11.56
CA ALA A 196 10.22 21.96 -12.39
C ALA A 196 9.43 23.02 -11.60
N PHE A 197 8.94 22.66 -10.41
CA PHE A 197 8.17 23.52 -9.51
C PHE A 197 8.93 23.88 -8.23
N SER A 198 10.20 23.50 -8.13
CA SER A 198 11.04 23.79 -6.98
C SER A 198 11.69 25.19 -7.09
N PRO A 199 11.93 25.88 -5.97
CA PRO A 199 11.57 25.49 -4.60
C PRO A 199 10.14 25.91 -4.20
N VAL A 200 9.40 26.60 -5.06
CA VAL A 200 8.16 27.29 -4.68
C VAL A 200 7.01 26.35 -4.31
N GLY A 201 7.03 25.13 -4.86
CA GLY A 201 6.09 24.05 -4.58
C GLY A 201 6.63 22.97 -3.62
N ASP A 202 7.85 23.14 -3.11
CA ASP A 202 8.46 22.14 -2.23
C ASP A 202 7.70 22.07 -0.90
N ALA A 203 7.66 20.87 -0.33
CA ALA A 203 7.17 20.65 1.02
C ALA A 203 8.14 21.20 2.07
N PRO A 204 7.71 21.37 3.35
CA PRO A 204 8.50 22.06 4.37
C PRO A 204 9.91 21.48 4.61
N PHE A 205 10.11 20.19 4.36
CA PHE A 205 11.42 19.54 4.43
C PHE A 205 12.21 19.54 3.12
N GLY A 206 11.84 20.35 2.12
CA GLY A 206 12.54 20.47 0.82
C GLY A 206 12.22 19.39 -0.21
N HIS A 207 11.23 18.54 0.07
CA HIS A 207 10.79 17.48 -0.84
C HIS A 207 9.92 18.08 -1.94
N ALA A 208 10.33 17.90 -3.18
CA ALA A 208 9.66 18.47 -4.32
C ALA A 208 8.45 17.62 -4.72
N GLU A 209 7.46 18.30 -5.31
CA GLU A 209 6.37 17.65 -6.06
C GLU A 209 5.61 16.61 -5.22
N MET A 210 5.46 16.87 -3.91
CA MET A 210 4.59 16.09 -3.04
C MET A 210 3.11 16.22 -3.46
N LEU A 211 2.74 17.24 -4.24
CA LEU A 211 1.43 17.30 -4.90
C LEU A 211 1.60 17.42 -6.41
N GLY A 212 0.67 16.82 -7.15
CA GLY A 212 0.71 16.80 -8.60
C GLY A 212 1.71 15.79 -9.15
N GLN A 213 2.15 16.00 -10.40
CA GLN A 213 3.00 15.07 -11.16
C GLN A 213 2.36 13.68 -11.29
N VAL A 214 2.48 12.81 -10.30
CA VAL A 214 1.94 11.44 -10.31
C VAL A 214 1.34 11.10 -8.95
N TRP A 215 0.29 10.27 -8.94
CA TRP A 215 -0.11 9.60 -7.71
C TRP A 215 1.02 8.71 -7.26
N GLU A 216 1.35 8.74 -5.97
CA GLU A 216 2.48 8.00 -5.44
C GLU A 216 2.01 6.83 -4.58
N TRP A 217 2.37 5.62 -4.99
CA TRP A 217 2.16 4.41 -4.19
C TRP A 217 2.84 4.51 -2.83
N THR A 218 2.10 4.18 -1.77
CA THR A 218 2.66 3.98 -0.43
C THR A 218 2.64 2.50 -0.04
N ASN A 219 3.33 2.16 1.05
CA ASN A 219 3.29 0.82 1.61
C ASN A 219 1.93 0.49 2.25
N SER A 220 1.19 1.49 2.74
CA SER A 220 0.00 1.30 3.56
C SER A 220 -1.17 0.70 2.77
N LEU A 221 -1.81 -0.31 3.35
CA LEU A 221 -3.12 -0.80 2.95
C LEU A 221 -4.19 0.23 3.26
N PHE A 222 -5.27 0.23 2.48
CA PHE A 222 -6.44 1.03 2.81
C PHE A 222 -7.10 0.50 4.09
N ARG A 223 -7.03 1.31 5.15
CA ARG A 223 -7.78 1.15 6.39
C ARG A 223 -8.47 2.48 6.75
N PRO A 224 -9.65 2.45 7.38
CA PRO A 224 -10.26 3.65 7.94
C PRO A 224 -9.30 4.36 8.91
N TYR A 225 -9.44 5.68 9.02
CA TYR A 225 -8.81 6.41 10.12
C TYR A 225 -9.61 6.21 11.42
N PRO A 226 -8.96 6.33 12.60
CA PRO A 226 -7.57 6.76 12.83
C PRO A 226 -6.51 5.75 12.36
N PHE A 227 -5.33 6.26 12.00
CA PHE A 227 -4.18 5.45 11.62
C PHE A 227 -3.62 4.71 12.82
N ASN A 228 -3.43 3.40 12.66
CA ASN A 228 -2.82 2.52 13.64
C ASN A 228 -1.74 1.69 12.94
N ALA A 229 -0.48 1.93 13.27
CA ALA A 229 0.64 1.20 12.68
C ALA A 229 0.60 -0.31 12.95
N LEU A 230 -0.12 -0.74 13.99
CA LEU A 230 -0.20 -2.13 14.45
C LEU A 230 -1.38 -2.91 13.86
N ASP A 231 -2.25 -2.30 13.05
CA ASP A 231 -3.42 -2.98 12.49
C ASP A 231 -3.14 -3.80 11.21
N GLY A 232 -1.86 -4.03 10.92
CA GLY A 232 -1.39 -4.75 9.75
C GLY A 232 -1.41 -3.92 8.46
N ARG A 233 -1.75 -2.63 8.48
CA ARG A 233 -1.76 -1.80 7.26
C ARG A 233 -0.41 -1.71 6.55
N GLU A 234 0.70 -1.92 7.24
CA GLU A 234 2.03 -1.88 6.62
C GLU A 234 2.51 -3.23 6.09
N ASP A 235 1.64 -4.25 6.04
CA ASP A 235 2.00 -5.58 5.54
C ASP A 235 2.25 -5.58 4.03
N ARG A 236 3.52 -5.70 3.64
CA ARG A 236 4.01 -5.75 2.25
C ARG A 236 3.59 -6.97 1.45
N TYR A 237 2.98 -7.96 2.08
CA TYR A 237 2.60 -9.20 1.42
C TYR A 237 1.10 -9.39 1.29
N SER A 238 0.30 -8.47 1.84
CA SER A 238 -1.14 -8.48 1.60
C SER A 238 -1.46 -8.11 0.14
N PRO A 239 -2.38 -8.84 -0.53
CA PRO A 239 -2.87 -8.51 -1.87
C PRO A 239 -3.94 -7.40 -1.85
N GLU A 240 -4.29 -6.88 -0.68
CA GLU A 240 -5.30 -5.84 -0.52
C GLU A 240 -4.88 -4.49 -1.13
N GLY A 241 -5.87 -3.62 -1.33
CA GLY A 241 -5.66 -2.31 -1.93
C GLY A 241 -4.72 -1.42 -1.14
N ARG A 242 -3.82 -0.73 -1.85
CA ARG A 242 -2.79 0.15 -1.30
C ARG A 242 -3.18 1.61 -1.45
N ILE A 243 -2.77 2.42 -0.49
CA ILE A 243 -2.96 3.87 -0.52
C ILE A 243 -2.05 4.48 -1.58
N MET A 244 -2.59 5.48 -2.27
CA MET A 244 -1.85 6.43 -3.09
C MET A 244 -2.07 7.85 -2.57
N ARG A 245 -1.03 8.68 -2.69
CA ARG A 245 -1.00 10.05 -2.21
C ARG A 245 -0.55 11.03 -3.29
N GLY A 246 -0.85 12.32 -3.12
CA GLY A 246 -0.28 13.40 -3.95
C GLY A 246 -1.18 14.00 -5.01
N GLY A 247 -2.14 13.25 -5.56
CA GLY A 247 -2.80 13.65 -6.81
C GLY A 247 -1.86 13.47 -8.01
N ASN A 248 -2.24 13.94 -9.20
CA ASN A 248 -1.42 13.80 -10.41
C ASN A 248 -1.62 14.97 -11.39
N TRP A 249 -0.86 14.93 -12.50
CA TRP A 249 -0.87 15.93 -13.59
C TRP A 249 -2.23 16.13 -14.30
N ALA A 250 -3.19 15.20 -14.14
CA ALA A 250 -4.55 15.28 -14.69
C ALA A 250 -5.60 15.67 -13.65
N ASP A 251 -5.25 15.65 -12.36
CA ASP A 251 -6.18 15.98 -11.28
C ASP A 251 -6.29 17.49 -11.05
N GLY A 252 -7.48 17.97 -10.70
CA GLY A 252 -7.70 19.37 -10.33
C GLY A 252 -7.32 19.68 -8.87
N LYS A 253 -7.57 20.94 -8.48
CA LYS A 253 -7.29 21.45 -7.12
C LYS A 253 -7.97 20.70 -5.97
N TYR A 254 -9.03 19.95 -6.25
CA TYR A 254 -9.82 19.25 -5.24
C TYR A 254 -9.23 17.90 -4.83
N VAL A 255 -8.42 17.33 -5.70
CA VAL A 255 -7.80 16.02 -5.51
C VAL A 255 -6.32 16.18 -5.16
N ASN A 256 -5.65 17.20 -5.71
CA ASN A 256 -4.29 17.59 -5.30
C ASN A 256 -4.29 18.29 -3.94
N ARG A 257 -4.45 17.52 -2.86
CA ARG A 257 -4.37 17.97 -1.47
C ARG A 257 -3.54 17.00 -0.63
N VAL A 258 -2.86 17.51 0.39
CA VAL A 258 -1.99 16.71 1.28
C VAL A 258 -2.73 15.57 1.97
N THR A 259 -4.04 15.72 2.23
CA THR A 259 -4.85 14.71 2.91
C THR A 259 -5.54 13.73 1.98
N THR A 260 -5.52 13.94 0.67
CA THR A 260 -6.28 13.08 -0.24
C THR A 260 -5.70 11.67 -0.24
N ARG A 261 -6.61 10.70 -0.06
CA ARG A 261 -6.30 9.27 -0.03
C ARG A 261 -7.05 8.59 -1.17
N TYR A 262 -6.31 8.13 -2.17
CA TYR A 262 -6.83 7.18 -3.14
C TYR A 262 -6.37 5.78 -2.77
N TYR A 263 -7.08 4.75 -3.22
CA TYR A 263 -6.58 3.39 -3.13
C TYR A 263 -7.00 2.58 -4.32
N TYR A 264 -6.13 1.67 -4.72
CA TYR A 264 -6.37 0.73 -5.80
C TYR A 264 -5.76 -0.63 -5.43
N PRO A 265 -6.21 -1.72 -6.08
CA PRO A 265 -5.52 -3.00 -6.00
C PRO A 265 -4.03 -2.87 -6.37
N PRO A 266 -3.14 -3.68 -5.79
CA PRO A 266 -1.69 -3.53 -5.96
C PRO A 266 -1.20 -3.74 -7.40
N TYR A 267 -1.99 -4.40 -8.24
CA TYR A 267 -1.71 -4.59 -9.67
C TYR A 267 -2.18 -3.43 -10.56
N TYR A 268 -2.94 -2.46 -10.02
CA TYR A 268 -3.44 -1.33 -10.81
C TYR A 268 -2.27 -0.49 -11.32
N SER A 269 -2.36 -0.01 -12.55
CA SER A 269 -1.34 0.87 -13.11
C SER A 269 -1.94 1.70 -14.25
N ASP A 270 -1.67 3.00 -14.26
CA ASP A 270 -2.06 3.91 -15.34
C ASP A 270 -1.03 5.05 -15.51
N LYS A 271 -1.16 5.83 -16.58
CA LYS A 271 -0.30 6.98 -16.90
C LYS A 271 -0.25 8.10 -15.85
N THR A 272 -1.03 8.01 -14.78
CA THR A 272 -1.03 8.98 -13.67
C THR A 272 -0.36 8.46 -12.42
N ASN A 273 0.01 7.19 -12.37
CA ASN A 273 0.57 6.55 -11.18
C ASN A 273 2.08 6.36 -11.29
N GLY A 274 2.78 6.74 -10.22
CA GLY A 274 4.21 6.55 -9.99
C GLY A 274 4.46 6.22 -8.52
N PHE A 275 5.65 6.53 -8.01
CA PHE A 275 6.02 6.32 -6.61
C PHE A 275 7.28 7.10 -6.27
N ARG A 276 7.52 7.24 -4.96
CA ARG A 276 8.79 7.70 -4.40
C ARG A 276 9.29 6.71 -3.34
N LEU A 277 10.56 6.83 -2.97
CA LEU A 277 11.21 5.90 -2.05
C LEU A 277 11.47 6.55 -0.71
N ALA A 278 11.36 5.76 0.36
CA ALA A 278 11.86 6.07 1.69
C ALA A 278 13.05 5.17 2.00
N ALA A 279 13.96 5.63 2.86
CA ALA A 279 15.11 4.87 3.29
C ALA A 279 15.36 5.07 4.77
N ASP A 280 15.77 3.98 5.42
CA ASP A 280 16.19 3.95 6.82
C ASP A 280 15.14 4.55 7.78
N GLY A 281 15.45 4.51 9.07
CA GLY A 281 14.49 4.85 10.12
C GLY A 281 13.69 3.69 10.68
N ASP A 282 13.02 3.98 11.81
CA ASP A 282 12.04 3.12 12.46
C ASP A 282 10.75 3.09 11.62
N ALA A 283 10.86 2.56 10.40
CA ALA A 283 9.69 2.06 9.70
C ALA A 283 8.93 1.19 10.72
N PRO A 284 7.59 1.30 10.85
CA PRO A 284 6.83 0.46 11.75
C PRO A 284 7.37 -0.95 11.65
N GLU A 285 7.73 -1.56 12.79
CA GLU A 285 8.21 -2.93 12.78
C GLU A 285 7.25 -3.71 11.89
N ILE A 286 7.79 -4.23 10.79
CA ILE A 286 7.04 -5.20 10.00
C ILE A 286 6.97 -6.34 10.98
N ALA A 287 5.85 -6.45 11.70
CA ALA A 287 5.63 -7.54 12.63
C ALA A 287 6.07 -8.80 11.90
N GLU A 288 6.97 -9.58 12.52
CA GLU A 288 7.38 -10.86 11.94
C GLU A 288 6.11 -11.63 11.66
N ARG A 289 5.72 -11.63 10.38
CA ARG A 289 4.40 -12.10 10.04
C ARG A 289 4.50 -13.61 10.18
N PRO A 290 3.62 -14.22 10.98
CA PRO A 290 3.50 -15.66 10.97
C PRO A 290 3.32 -16.10 9.51
N PRO A 291 4.02 -17.14 9.03
CA PRO A 291 4.07 -17.51 7.61
C PRO A 291 2.75 -18.07 7.06
N TYR A 292 1.65 -17.81 7.77
CA TYR A 292 0.36 -18.46 7.60
C TYR A 292 -0.75 -17.42 7.39
N ASP A 293 -1.68 -17.74 6.49
CA ASP A 293 -2.97 -17.07 6.38
C ASP A 293 -4.02 -17.87 7.15
N LEU A 294 -4.97 -17.18 7.78
CA LEU A 294 -6.15 -17.82 8.32
C LEU A 294 -7.20 -18.01 7.20
N VAL A 295 -7.47 -19.26 6.86
CA VAL A 295 -8.50 -19.66 5.89
C VAL A 295 -9.70 -20.22 6.64
N VAL A 296 -10.87 -19.63 6.44
CA VAL A 296 -12.14 -20.07 7.04
C VAL A 296 -12.96 -20.78 5.97
N TYR A 297 -13.06 -22.09 6.08
CA TYR A 297 -14.03 -22.88 5.33
C TYR A 297 -15.41 -22.64 5.95
N GLY A 298 -16.27 -22.02 5.16
CA GLY A 298 -17.65 -21.68 5.52
C GLY A 298 -18.61 -22.03 4.39
N ARG A 299 -19.85 -21.54 4.48
CA ARG A 299 -20.88 -21.71 3.45
C ARG A 299 -21.60 -20.39 3.18
N SER A 300 -22.29 -20.28 2.05
CA SER A 300 -23.11 -19.12 1.70
C SER A 300 -24.44 -19.07 2.47
N THR A 301 -24.94 -20.25 2.88
CA THR A 301 -26.20 -20.38 3.64
C THR A 301 -26.02 -20.11 5.13
N PHE A 302 -27.10 -19.70 5.80
CA PHE A 302 -27.07 -19.33 7.22
C PHE A 302 -26.50 -20.46 8.10
N CYS A 303 -25.49 -20.13 8.92
CA CYS A 303 -24.85 -21.03 9.89
C CYS A 303 -24.58 -20.24 11.19
N PRO A 304 -25.21 -20.61 12.32
CA PRO A 304 -25.02 -19.90 13.59
C PRO A 304 -23.55 -19.85 14.05
N ASP A 305 -22.83 -20.97 13.99
CA ASP A 305 -21.44 -21.04 14.43
C ASP A 305 -20.51 -20.17 13.56
N LEU A 306 -20.74 -20.15 12.23
CA LEU A 306 -19.98 -19.28 11.31
C LEU A 306 -20.25 -17.79 11.56
N VAL A 307 -21.50 -17.41 11.87
CA VAL A 307 -21.86 -16.02 12.21
C VAL A 307 -21.16 -15.58 13.50
N THR A 308 -21.17 -16.44 14.52
CA THR A 308 -20.50 -16.18 15.79
C THR A 308 -18.99 -16.08 15.61
N LEU A 309 -18.38 -17.02 14.88
CA LEU A 309 -16.96 -17.00 14.56
C LEU A 309 -16.55 -15.69 13.87
N LYS A 310 -17.27 -15.29 12.83
CA LYS A 310 -16.97 -14.05 12.08
C LYS A 310 -17.10 -12.81 12.95
N ARG A 311 -18.04 -12.80 13.91
CA ARG A 311 -18.18 -11.70 14.86
C ARG A 311 -16.93 -11.54 15.71
N TRP A 312 -16.38 -12.63 16.24
CA TRP A 312 -15.13 -12.61 17.01
C TRP A 312 -13.94 -12.18 16.15
N LEU A 313 -13.75 -12.79 14.98
CA LEU A 313 -12.65 -12.42 14.07
C LEU A 313 -12.72 -10.93 13.66
N HIS A 314 -13.93 -10.40 13.44
CA HIS A 314 -14.13 -8.99 13.15
C HIS A 314 -13.81 -8.10 14.36
N GLN A 315 -14.29 -8.47 15.55
CA GLN A 315 -14.02 -7.73 16.79
C GLN A 315 -12.53 -7.62 17.10
N TRP A 316 -11.75 -8.65 16.77
CA TRP A 316 -10.30 -8.69 16.99
C TRP A 316 -9.47 -8.26 15.78
N ASN A 317 -10.13 -7.78 14.72
CA ASN A 317 -9.47 -7.36 13.49
C ASN A 317 -8.54 -8.44 12.89
N VAL A 318 -8.95 -9.71 12.96
CA VAL A 318 -8.18 -10.85 12.45
C VAL A 318 -8.44 -11.00 10.95
N PRO A 319 -7.42 -10.75 10.09
CA PRO A 319 -7.58 -10.92 8.65
C PRO A 319 -7.75 -12.41 8.33
N HIS A 320 -8.72 -12.72 7.48
CA HIS A 320 -8.99 -14.09 7.07
C HIS A 320 -9.58 -14.16 5.67
N ARG A 321 -9.34 -15.26 4.99
CA ARG A 321 -9.96 -15.58 3.70
C ARG A 321 -11.04 -16.62 3.89
N GLN A 322 -12.23 -16.36 3.37
CA GLN A 322 -13.29 -17.38 3.40
C GLN A 322 -13.29 -18.21 2.12
N VAL A 323 -13.39 -19.53 2.27
CA VAL A 323 -13.68 -20.48 1.19
C VAL A 323 -15.10 -20.98 1.39
N GLN A 324 -15.93 -20.91 0.35
CA GLN A 324 -17.34 -21.30 0.41
C GLN A 324 -17.51 -22.71 -0.15
N ILE A 325 -17.74 -23.70 0.71
CA ILE A 325 -17.77 -25.11 0.31
C ILE A 325 -18.96 -25.47 -0.57
N ASP A 326 -20.02 -24.67 -0.53
CA ASP A 326 -21.20 -24.81 -1.37
C ASP A 326 -21.02 -24.22 -2.77
N LEU A 327 -19.95 -23.44 -2.99
CA LEU A 327 -19.57 -22.88 -4.29
C LEU A 327 -18.26 -23.45 -4.84
N ASP A 328 -17.44 -24.11 -4.01
CA ASP A 328 -16.17 -24.73 -4.38
C ASP A 328 -16.19 -26.22 -4.00
N GLU A 329 -16.43 -27.08 -4.99
CA GLU A 329 -16.50 -28.53 -4.80
C GLU A 329 -15.18 -29.14 -4.35
N ARG A 330 -14.03 -28.56 -4.75
CA ARG A 330 -12.71 -29.01 -4.27
C ARG A 330 -12.55 -28.70 -2.79
N ALA A 331 -13.04 -27.56 -2.34
CA ALA A 331 -13.05 -27.22 -0.92
C ALA A 331 -13.96 -28.14 -0.11
N ALA A 332 -15.13 -28.51 -0.65
CA ALA A 332 -16.00 -29.49 -0.02
C ALA A 332 -15.32 -30.86 0.11
N TYR A 333 -14.66 -31.34 -0.94
CA TYR A 333 -13.93 -32.60 -0.93
C TYR A 333 -12.79 -32.61 0.11
N ARG A 334 -12.04 -31.52 0.24
CA ARG A 334 -11.02 -31.40 1.29
C ARG A 334 -11.60 -31.56 2.70
N LEU A 335 -12.79 -31.02 2.96
CA LEU A 335 -13.44 -31.24 4.26
C LEU A 335 -13.86 -32.70 4.45
N ASP A 336 -14.35 -33.36 3.40
CA ASP A 336 -14.64 -34.81 3.45
C ASP A 336 -13.37 -35.60 3.83
N GLU A 337 -12.21 -35.25 3.25
CA GLU A 337 -10.93 -35.90 3.58
C GLU A 337 -10.45 -35.59 5.00
N TRP A 338 -10.55 -34.34 5.45
CA TRP A 338 -10.00 -33.92 6.74
C TRP A 338 -10.88 -34.25 7.94
N LEU A 339 -12.20 -34.24 7.74
CA LEU A 339 -13.21 -34.29 8.80
C LEU A 339 -14.15 -35.48 8.66
N GLY A 340 -14.15 -36.18 7.53
CA GLY A 340 -15.16 -37.19 7.20
C GLY A 340 -16.55 -36.60 6.90
N ALA A 341 -16.67 -35.27 6.87
CA ALA A 341 -17.93 -34.56 6.65
C ALA A 341 -17.68 -33.09 6.23
N ARG A 342 -18.68 -32.51 5.55
CA ARG A 342 -18.67 -31.11 5.08
C ARG A 342 -19.14 -30.12 6.14
N THR A 343 -18.57 -30.19 7.34
CA THR A 343 -18.97 -29.37 8.48
C THR A 343 -18.21 -28.04 8.54
N VAL A 344 -18.88 -26.98 9.00
CA VAL A 344 -18.36 -25.61 9.04
C VAL A 344 -18.84 -24.88 10.29
N PRO A 345 -18.07 -23.89 10.82
CA PRO A 345 -16.81 -23.40 10.30
C PRO A 345 -15.61 -24.30 10.59
N THR A 346 -14.71 -24.41 9.62
CA THR A 346 -13.39 -25.03 9.79
C THR A 346 -12.32 -24.00 9.47
N LEU A 347 -11.47 -23.71 10.44
CA LEU A 347 -10.34 -22.80 10.32
C LEU A 347 -9.11 -23.61 9.95
N VAL A 348 -8.34 -23.09 9.00
CA VAL A 348 -7.11 -23.67 8.51
C VAL A 348 -6.05 -22.58 8.52
N MET A 349 -4.94 -22.84 9.21
CA MET A 349 -3.72 -22.10 9.00
C MET A 349 -3.05 -22.68 7.76
N ALA A 350 -3.05 -21.91 6.69
CA ALA A 350 -2.47 -22.30 5.42
C ALA A 350 -1.20 -21.51 5.17
N ARG A 351 -0.26 -22.06 4.39
CA ARG A 351 0.80 -21.21 3.83
C ARG A 351 0.15 -20.13 2.96
N ARG A 352 0.85 -19.01 2.80
CA ARG A 352 0.30 -17.85 2.08
C ARG A 352 -0.18 -18.22 0.68
N GLY A 353 -1.41 -17.80 0.34
CA GLY A 353 -2.04 -18.12 -0.95
C GLY A 353 -2.56 -19.55 -1.09
N GLU A 354 -2.22 -20.45 -0.18
CA GLU A 354 -2.75 -21.81 -0.13
C GLU A 354 -4.07 -21.86 0.64
N VAL A 355 -4.82 -22.94 0.45
CA VAL A 355 -6.10 -23.23 1.13
C VAL A 355 -6.00 -24.43 2.07
N GLU A 356 -4.85 -25.10 2.09
CA GLU A 356 -4.64 -26.35 2.81
C GLU A 356 -3.82 -26.11 4.08
N PRO A 357 -3.98 -26.94 5.11
CA PRO A 357 -3.23 -26.81 6.35
C PRO A 357 -1.73 -26.91 6.07
N PHE A 358 -0.93 -25.97 6.58
CA PHE A 358 0.51 -25.90 6.28
C PHE A 358 1.31 -27.14 6.76
N GLU A 359 0.74 -27.87 7.71
CA GLU A 359 1.17 -29.17 8.20
C GLU A 359 -0.06 -30.09 8.33
N PRO A 360 0.07 -31.41 8.21
CA PRO A 360 -1.05 -32.33 8.37
C PRO A 360 -1.74 -32.15 9.74
N PRO A 361 -3.08 -32.04 9.80
CA PRO A 361 -3.78 -31.85 11.05
C PRO A 361 -3.67 -33.10 11.93
N VAL A 362 -3.51 -32.90 13.24
CA VAL A 362 -3.43 -33.98 14.22
C VAL A 362 -4.64 -34.89 14.10
N VAL A 363 -4.39 -36.20 14.02
CA VAL A 363 -5.45 -37.21 13.93
C VAL A 363 -6.14 -37.33 15.27
N ILE A 364 -7.45 -37.16 15.28
CA ILE A 364 -8.30 -37.26 16.46
C ILE A 364 -9.51 -38.14 16.17
N ASP A 365 -10.21 -38.53 17.23
CA ASP A 365 -11.55 -39.10 17.12
C ASP A 365 -12.51 -38.05 16.55
N LEU A 366 -12.95 -38.26 15.29
CA LEU A 366 -13.82 -37.33 14.57
C LEU A 366 -15.19 -37.14 15.24
N SER A 367 -15.61 -38.05 16.13
CA SER A 367 -16.83 -37.86 16.93
C SER A 367 -16.71 -36.73 17.97
N LYS A 368 -15.49 -36.22 18.21
CA LYS A 368 -15.18 -35.17 19.19
C LYS A 368 -14.55 -33.93 18.54
N LEU A 369 -14.78 -33.71 17.25
CA LEU A 369 -14.08 -32.71 16.44
C LEU A 369 -14.23 -31.26 16.92
N ARG A 370 -15.38 -30.91 17.51
CA ARG A 370 -15.69 -29.55 17.97
C ARG A 370 -14.71 -29.08 19.05
N ASN A 371 -14.24 -27.84 18.95
CA ASN A 371 -13.27 -27.21 19.86
C ASN A 371 -11.90 -27.91 19.94
N GLN A 372 -11.58 -28.82 19.01
CA GLN A 372 -10.28 -29.48 19.01
C GLN A 372 -9.30 -28.74 18.12
N ASP A 373 -8.24 -28.23 18.73
CA ASP A 373 -7.06 -27.71 18.03
C ASP A 373 -6.25 -28.89 17.50
N ARG A 374 -6.19 -29.00 16.16
CA ARG A 374 -5.49 -30.07 15.43
C ARG A 374 -4.18 -29.56 14.83
N GLY A 375 -3.54 -28.55 15.41
CA GLY A 375 -2.29 -27.97 14.92
C GLY A 375 -2.56 -26.83 13.92
N SER A 376 -2.53 -27.13 12.63
CA SER A 376 -2.87 -26.18 11.57
C SER A 376 -4.36 -26.05 11.30
N MET A 377 -5.23 -26.70 12.09
CA MET A 377 -6.67 -26.74 11.84
C MET A 377 -7.47 -26.67 13.14
N LEU A 378 -8.60 -25.96 13.12
CA LEU A 378 -9.52 -25.84 14.23
C LEU A 378 -10.97 -25.89 13.72
N HIS A 379 -11.83 -26.68 14.36
CA HIS A 379 -13.20 -26.88 13.90
C HIS A 379 -14.24 -26.45 14.95
N GLU A 380 -15.24 -25.67 14.50
CA GLU A 380 -16.36 -25.16 15.32
C GLU A 380 -15.95 -24.66 16.73
N PRO A 381 -14.95 -23.77 16.85
CA PRO A 381 -14.41 -23.41 18.15
C PRO A 381 -15.34 -22.51 18.97
N ASP A 382 -15.23 -22.61 20.29
CA ASP A 382 -15.64 -21.57 21.23
C ASP A 382 -14.62 -20.41 21.26
N GLU A 383 -15.00 -19.29 21.88
CA GLU A 383 -14.20 -18.07 21.91
C GLU A 383 -12.81 -18.30 22.52
N VAL A 384 -12.74 -19.08 23.61
CA VAL A 384 -11.51 -19.32 24.37
C VAL A 384 -10.52 -20.12 23.53
N THR A 385 -11.01 -21.19 22.89
CA THR A 385 -10.20 -22.05 22.02
C THR A 385 -9.71 -21.29 20.80
N LEU A 386 -10.59 -20.48 20.19
CA LEU A 386 -10.23 -19.65 19.05
C LEU A 386 -9.13 -18.64 19.41
N ARG A 387 -9.25 -17.94 20.55
CA ARG A 387 -8.22 -16.99 20.98
C ARG A 387 -6.86 -17.68 21.15
N ALA A 388 -6.83 -18.80 21.87
CA ALA A 388 -5.59 -19.54 22.10
C ALA A 388 -4.93 -20.00 20.78
N PHE A 389 -5.74 -20.49 19.84
CA PHE A 389 -5.29 -20.89 18.51
C PHE A 389 -4.67 -19.72 17.75
N LEU A 390 -5.37 -18.58 17.71
CA LEU A 390 -4.92 -17.38 16.99
C LEU A 390 -3.63 -16.79 17.61
N VAL A 391 -3.55 -16.71 18.94
CA VAL A 391 -2.33 -16.24 19.63
C VAL A 391 -1.12 -17.11 19.30
N ARG A 392 -1.28 -18.44 19.25
CA ARG A 392 -0.18 -19.37 18.88
C ARG A 392 0.40 -19.06 17.50
N PHE A 393 -0.46 -18.59 16.59
CA PHE A 393 -0.08 -18.20 15.24
C PHE A 393 0.17 -16.69 15.11
N GLY A 394 0.44 -15.97 16.20
CA GLY A 394 0.91 -14.58 16.15
C GLY A 394 -0.18 -13.53 15.86
N PHE A 395 -1.47 -13.89 15.91
CA PHE A 395 -2.56 -12.93 15.82
C PHE A 395 -2.81 -12.26 17.17
N GLN A 396 -3.11 -10.96 17.17
CA GLN A 396 -3.50 -10.22 18.37
C GLN A 396 -5.02 -10.24 18.53
N VAL A 397 -5.52 -10.81 19.64
CA VAL A 397 -6.96 -11.11 19.85
C VAL A 397 -7.46 -10.86 21.27
#